data_AF-A0ABD1ED75-F1
#
_entry.id   AF-A0ABD1ED75-F1
#
_cell.length_a   1.000
_cell.length_b   1.000
_cell.length_c   1.000
_cell.angle_alpha   90.00
_cell.angle_beta   90.00
_cell.angle_gamma   90.00
#
_symmetry.space_group_name_H-M   'P 1'
#
loop_
_entity.id
_entity.type
_entity.pdbx_description
1 polymer ?
#
loop_
_entity_poly.entity_id
_entity_poly.type
_entity_poly.pdbx_seq_one_letter_code
_entity_poly.pdbx_strand_id
1 'polypeptide(L)'
;MENEDVGDFFKWSHNSTLMFLDLYKEHRKQVGTLEMKNIKQLFEKISKELKYKLKQNITPSNCQNRWKHLERMYKKYVDNNNKIGRGRKSFEYAEVMGEILGKKKNIHPVILSR
;
A
#
# COMPACT_ATOMS: atom_id res chain seq x y z
N MET A 1 30.43 6.92 -11.98
CA MET A 1 30.22 6.92 -10.52
C MET A 1 28.73 6.92 -10.27
N GLU A 2 28.05 5.83 -10.60
CA GLU A 2 26.67 5.62 -10.20
C GLU A 2 26.75 4.89 -8.87
N ASN A 3 26.37 5.58 -7.80
CA ASN A 3 26.20 4.97 -6.50
C ASN A 3 25.02 4.00 -6.64
N GLU A 4 25.32 2.73 -6.94
CA GLU A 4 24.38 1.65 -6.69
C GLU A 4 24.15 1.63 -5.18
N ASP A 5 23.02 2.21 -4.78
CA ASP A 5 22.42 2.06 -3.47
C ASP A 5 22.22 0.54 -3.29
N VAL A 6 23.22 -0.14 -2.71
CA VAL A 6 23.13 -1.52 -2.24
C VAL A 6 22.23 -1.51 -1.00
N GLY A 7 20.99 -1.09 -1.20
CA GLY A 7 19.94 -1.10 -0.21
C GLY A 7 19.47 -2.52 -0.07
N ASP A 8 20.01 -3.21 0.93
CA ASP A 8 19.55 -4.47 1.53
C ASP A 8 18.15 -4.89 1.04
N PHE A 9 18.11 -5.70 -0.04
CA PHE A 9 16.89 -6.05 -0.75
C PHE A 9 16.07 -7.02 0.12
N PHE A 10 15.14 -6.47 0.90
CA PHE A 10 14.23 -7.28 1.69
C PHE A 10 13.30 -8.09 0.77
N LYS A 11 13.34 -9.42 0.88
CA LYS A 11 12.48 -10.33 0.12
C LYS A 11 11.09 -10.41 0.74
N TRP A 12 10.12 -9.80 0.06
CA TRP A 12 8.71 -9.84 0.46
C TRP A 12 8.10 -11.22 0.19
N SER A 13 7.64 -11.90 1.23
CA SER A 13 6.78 -13.07 1.15
C SER A 13 5.32 -12.66 1.14
N HIS A 14 4.42 -13.60 0.86
CA HIS A 14 2.98 -13.37 0.97
C HIS A 14 2.60 -12.88 2.38
N ASN A 15 3.05 -13.60 3.42
CA ASN A 15 2.76 -13.25 4.81
C ASN A 15 3.32 -11.88 5.22
N SER A 16 4.56 -11.55 4.83
CA SER A 16 5.12 -10.22 5.15
C SER A 16 4.41 -9.10 4.40
N THR A 17 3.88 -9.37 3.21
CA THR A 17 3.07 -8.42 2.44
C THR A 17 1.71 -8.18 3.06
N LEU A 18 1.01 -9.23 3.50
CA LEU A 18 -0.25 -9.09 4.22
C LEU A 18 -0.07 -8.28 5.51
N MET A 19 0.93 -8.65 6.32
CA MET A 19 1.21 -7.93 7.55
C MET A 19 1.55 -6.45 7.30
N PHE A 20 2.29 -6.15 6.23
CA PHE A 20 2.54 -4.78 5.82
C PHE A 20 1.26 -4.03 5.44
N LEU A 21 0.37 -4.66 4.66
CA LEU A 21 -0.90 -4.06 4.23
C LEU A 21 -1.85 -3.79 5.40
N ASP A 22 -1.91 -4.71 6.37
CA ASP A 22 -2.72 -4.55 7.58
C ASP A 22 -2.24 -3.37 8.43
N LEU A 23 -0.94 -3.32 8.72
CA LEU A 23 -0.32 -2.20 9.44
C LEU A 23 -0.51 -0.87 8.70
N TYR A 24 -0.39 -0.90 7.37
CA TYR A 24 -0.64 0.26 6.55
C TYR A 24 -2.09 0.72 6.67
N LYS A 25 -3.06 -0.19 6.56
CA LYS A 25 -4.51 0.12 6.67
C LYS A 25 -4.86 0.70 8.05
N GLU A 26 -4.26 0.19 9.12
CA GLU A 26 -4.46 0.66 10.48
C GLU A 26 -3.92 2.08 10.67
N HIS A 27 -2.64 2.30 10.39
CA HIS A 27 -1.97 3.57 10.63
C HIS A 27 -2.29 4.63 9.58
N ARG A 28 -2.74 4.26 8.37
CA ARG A 28 -3.11 5.23 7.33
C ARG A 28 -4.23 6.17 7.79
N LYS A 29 -5.11 5.73 8.70
CA LYS A 29 -6.16 6.57 9.30
C LYS A 29 -5.61 7.66 10.23
N GLN A 30 -4.43 7.44 10.80
CA GLN A 30 -3.74 8.36 11.71
C GLN A 30 -2.92 9.40 10.95
N VAL A 31 -2.61 9.17 9.67
CA VAL A 31 -1.89 10.13 8.83
C VAL A 31 -2.73 11.40 8.64
N GLY A 32 -2.14 12.56 8.94
CA GLY A 32 -2.82 13.86 8.91
C GLY A 32 -3.34 14.31 10.28
N THR A 33 -3.18 13.47 11.31
CA THR A 33 -3.45 13.86 12.71
C THR A 33 -2.19 14.42 13.38
N LEU A 34 -2.32 14.89 14.63
CA LEU A 34 -1.19 15.38 15.42
C LEU A 34 -0.12 14.29 15.67
N GLU A 35 -0.55 13.02 15.72
CA GLU A 35 0.32 11.86 15.99
C GLU A 35 1.19 11.47 14.78
N MET A 36 0.68 11.66 13.56
CA MET A 36 1.38 11.27 12.33
C MET A 36 1.14 12.30 11.23
N LYS A 37 2.12 13.18 11.04
CA LYS A 37 2.00 14.33 10.14
C LYS A 37 2.07 13.95 8.67
N ASN A 38 2.81 12.90 8.32
CA ASN A 38 3.06 12.55 6.92
C ASN A 38 3.26 11.03 6.70
N ILE A 39 3.23 10.64 5.43
CA ILE A 39 3.42 9.25 4.97
C ILE A 39 4.84 8.72 5.25
N LYS A 40 5.85 9.60 5.41
CA LYS A 40 7.20 9.17 5.77
C LYS A 40 7.22 8.58 7.19
N GLN A 41 6.59 9.26 8.15
CA GLN A 41 6.43 8.78 9.52
C GLN A 41 5.63 7.48 9.61
N LEU A 42 4.64 7.31 8.73
CA LEU A 42 3.92 6.05 8.56
C LEU A 42 4.89 4.90 8.23
N PHE A 43 5.72 5.07 7.21
CA PHE A 43 6.67 4.03 6.81
C PHE A 43 7.75 3.76 7.86
N GLU A 44 8.20 4.79 8.57
CA GLU A 44 9.14 4.62 9.70
C GLU A 44 8.54 3.81 10.85
N LYS A 45 7.25 4.03 11.17
CA LYS A 45 6.55 3.25 12.19
C LYS A 45 6.39 1.80 11.73
N ILE A 46 5.86 1.58 10.52
CA ILE A 46 5.65 0.25 9.97
C ILE A 46 6.96 -0.53 9.85
N SER A 47 8.06 0.11 9.41
CA SER A 47 9.35 -0.59 9.29
C SER A 47 9.87 -1.08 10.64
N LYS A 48 9.69 -0.29 11.71
CA LYS A 48 10.07 -0.71 13.07
C LYS A 48 9.23 -1.89 13.55
N GLU A 49 7.92 -1.84 13.34
CA GLU A 49 7.03 -2.94 13.71
C GLU A 49 7.31 -4.22 12.94
N LEU A 50 7.51 -4.12 11.62
CA LEU A 50 7.85 -5.28 10.80
C LEU A 50 9.22 -5.85 11.17
N LYS A 51 10.22 -5.01 11.47
CA LYS A 51 11.52 -5.45 11.94
C LYS A 51 11.41 -6.24 13.24
N TYR A 52 10.58 -5.78 14.18
CA TYR A 52 10.32 -6.48 15.43
C TYR A 52 9.57 -7.80 15.22
N LYS A 53 8.48 -7.78 14.45
CA LYS A 53 7.62 -8.97 14.24
C LYS A 53 8.28 -10.05 13.38
N LEU A 54 8.97 -9.66 12.31
CA LEU A 54 9.58 -10.59 11.35
C LEU A 54 11.05 -10.92 11.68
N LYS A 55 11.66 -10.19 12.62
CA LYS A 55 13.09 -10.32 12.98
C LYS A 55 14.02 -10.15 11.77
N GLN A 56 13.63 -9.30 10.83
CA GLN A 56 14.39 -9.02 9.60
C GLN A 56 14.69 -7.53 9.48
N ASN A 57 15.78 -7.19 8.80
CA ASN A 57 16.16 -5.80 8.58
C ASN A 57 15.26 -5.17 7.51
N ILE A 58 14.27 -4.39 7.95
CA ILE A 58 13.32 -3.70 7.07
C ILE A 58 13.48 -2.21 7.28
N THR A 59 13.80 -1.49 6.21
CA THR A 59 13.94 -0.04 6.22
C THR A 59 12.63 0.64 5.79
N PRO A 60 12.42 1.92 6.14
CA PRO A 60 11.28 2.68 5.64
C PRO A 60 11.24 2.74 4.10
N SER A 61 12.40 2.78 3.45
CA SER A 61 12.53 2.75 1.99
C SER A 61 12.01 1.43 1.40
N ASN A 62 12.28 0.29 2.05
CA ASN A 62 11.74 -1.01 1.64
C ASN A 62 10.21 -1.02 1.68
N CYS A 63 9.61 -0.47 2.75
CA CYS A 63 8.16 -0.30 2.88
C CYS A 63 7.58 0.60 1.79
N GLN A 64 8.22 1.76 1.53
CA GLN A 64 7.77 2.70 0.49
C GLN A 64 7.81 2.07 -0.91
N ASN A 65 8.91 1.37 -1.24
CA ASN A 65 9.06 0.70 -2.52
C ASN A 65 8.04 -0.41 -2.70
N ARG A 66 7.77 -1.19 -1.64
CA ARG A 66 6.72 -2.21 -1.65
C ARG A 66 5.35 -1.61 -1.89
N TRP A 67 5.01 -0.52 -1.20
CA TRP A 67 3.73 0.18 -1.42
C TRP A 67 3.58 0.65 -2.88
N LYS A 68 4.60 1.32 -3.43
CA LYS A 68 4.59 1.77 -4.84
C LYS A 68 4.38 0.60 -5.81
N HIS A 69 5.02 -0.53 -5.56
CA HIS A 69 4.85 -1.72 -6.38
C HIS A 69 3.41 -2.26 -6.31
N LEU A 70 2.87 -2.44 -5.10
CA LEU A 70 1.49 -2.91 -4.91
C LEU A 70 0.48 -1.97 -5.54
N GLU A 71 0.67 -0.66 -5.41
CA GLU A 71 -0.20 0.36 -6.01
C GLU A 71 -0.21 0.26 -7.54
N ARG A 72 0.96 0.11 -8.18
CA ARG A 72 1.05 -0.11 -9.64
C ARG A 72 0.34 -1.39 -10.07
N MET A 73 0.51 -2.48 -9.32
CA MET A 73 -0.15 -3.75 -9.60
C MET A 73 -1.67 -3.65 -9.46
N TYR A 74 -2.15 -2.97 -8.42
CA TYR A 74 -3.58 -2.72 -8.24
C TYR A 74 -4.16 -1.87 -9.37
N LYS A 75 -3.50 -0.77 -9.76
CA LYS A 75 -3.94 0.06 -10.90
C LYS A 75 -4.02 -0.76 -12.21
N LYS A 76 -3.01 -1.59 -12.46
CA LYS A 76 -2.99 -2.49 -13.62
C LYS A 76 -4.11 -3.54 -13.55
N TYR A 77 -4.41 -4.05 -12.36
CA TYR A 77 -5.55 -4.96 -12.15
C TYR A 77 -6.88 -4.27 -12.49
N VAL A 78 -7.11 -3.06 -11.97
CA VAL A 78 -8.34 -2.28 -12.23
C VAL A 78 -8.47 -1.94 -13.72
N ASP A 79 -7.41 -1.44 -14.36
CA ASP A 79 -7.42 -1.11 -15.79
C ASP A 79 -7.72 -2.33 -16.68
N ASN A 80 -7.15 -3.49 -16.34
CA ASN A 80 -7.43 -4.71 -17.10
C ASN A 80 -8.86 -5.21 -16.90
N ASN A 81 -9.42 -5.12 -15.69
CA ASN A 81 -10.77 -5.59 -15.41
C ASN A 81 -11.87 -4.63 -15.92
N ASN A 82 -11.54 -3.36 -16.17
CA ASN A 82 -12.44 -2.40 -16.81
C ASN A 82 -12.51 -2.56 -18.34
N LYS A 83 -11.58 -3.30 -18.96
CA LYS A 83 -11.59 -3.58 -20.40
C LYS A 83 -12.46 -4.81 -20.68
N ILE A 84 -13.66 -4.57 -21.20
CA ILE A 84 -14.61 -5.60 -21.65
C ILE A 84 -13.89 -6.49 -22.69
N GLY A 85 -13.72 -7.79 -22.39
CA GLY A 85 -13.21 -8.78 -23.35
C GLY A 85 -11.87 -9.45 -23.01
N ARG A 86 -11.22 -9.15 -21.88
CA ARG A 86 -10.07 -9.94 -21.39
C ARG A 86 -10.42 -10.61 -20.07
N GLY A 87 -10.13 -11.91 -19.95
CA GLY A 87 -10.43 -12.69 -18.75
C GLY A 87 -9.96 -11.98 -17.48
N ARG A 88 -10.79 -12.04 -16.43
CA ARG A 88 -10.51 -11.40 -15.13
C ARG A 88 -9.14 -11.84 -14.63
N LYS A 89 -8.20 -10.90 -14.47
CA LYS A 89 -6.93 -11.20 -13.80
C LYS A 89 -7.17 -11.21 -12.31
N SER A 90 -6.64 -12.20 -11.60
CA SER A 90 -6.61 -12.20 -10.14
C SER A 90 -5.43 -11.38 -9.63
N PHE A 91 -5.67 -10.51 -8.66
CA PHE A 91 -4.62 -9.87 -7.88
C PHE A 91 -4.90 -10.19 -6.42
N GLU A 92 -4.00 -10.94 -5.80
CA GLU A 92 -4.19 -11.53 -4.46
C GLU A 92 -4.48 -10.48 -3.38
N TYR A 93 -3.93 -9.28 -3.53
CA TYR A 93 -4.13 -8.18 -2.58
C TYR A 93 -5.20 -7.18 -3.06
N ALA A 94 -6.01 -7.52 -4.07
CA ALA A 94 -6.99 -6.59 -4.66
C ALA A 94 -8.02 -6.09 -3.66
N GLU A 95 -8.52 -6.97 -2.80
CA GLU A 95 -9.54 -6.62 -1.81
C GLU A 95 -8.98 -5.62 -0.79
N VAL A 96 -7.89 -5.98 -0.09
CA VAL A 96 -7.26 -5.11 0.92
C VAL A 96 -6.78 -3.78 0.30
N MET A 97 -6.21 -3.82 -0.91
CA MET A 97 -5.82 -2.60 -1.63
C MET A 97 -7.02 -1.75 -2.04
N GLY A 98 -8.13 -2.39 -2.43
CA GLY A 98 -9.39 -1.73 -2.73
C GLY A 98 -10.00 -1.06 -1.51
N GLU A 99 -9.90 -1.64 -0.32
CA GLU A 99 -10.34 -1.00 0.92
C GLU A 99 -9.48 0.22 1.29
N ILE A 100 -8.16 0.12 1.08
CA ILE A 100 -7.21 1.22 1.39
C ILE A 100 -7.38 2.38 0.39
N LEU A 101 -7.51 2.07 -0.91
CA LEU A 101 -7.56 3.07 -1.99
C LEU A 101 -8.97 3.53 -2.35
N GLY A 102 -9.96 2.64 -2.25
CA GLY A 102 -11.37 2.86 -2.58
C GLY A 102 -12.15 3.65 -1.53
N LYS A 103 -11.56 3.93 -0.36
CA LYS A 103 -12.13 4.88 0.62
C LYS A 103 -12.15 6.33 0.15
N LYS A 104 -11.66 6.65 -1.06
CA LYS A 104 -12.15 7.81 -1.79
C LYS A 104 -13.55 7.50 -2.32
N LYS A 105 -14.56 7.58 -1.45
CA LYS A 105 -15.94 7.77 -1.90
C LYS A 105 -15.91 9.05 -2.73
N ASN A 106 -15.93 8.92 -4.06
CA ASN A 106 -16.39 10.00 -4.91
C ASN A 106 -17.83 10.26 -4.45
N ILE A 107 -17.98 11.24 -3.57
CA ILE A 107 -19.27 11.82 -3.23
C ILE A 107 -19.77 12.37 -4.55
N HIS A 108 -20.57 11.60 -5.28
CA HIS A 108 -21.47 12.18 -6.24
C HIS A 108 -22.49 12.94 -5.39
N PRO A 109 -22.49 14.28 -5.37
CA PRO A 109 -23.60 14.98 -4.75
C PRO A 109 -24.84 14.54 -5.53
N VAL A 110 -25.74 13.82 -4.85
CA VAL A 110 -27.11 13.65 -5.32
C VAL A 110 -27.68 15.06 -5.33
N ILE A 111 -27.71 15.68 -6.52
CA ILE A 111 -28.43 16.93 -6.72
C ILE A 111 -29.90 16.54 -6.62
N LEU A 112 -30.49 16.78 -5.45
CA LEU A 112 -31.92 16.72 -5.26
C LEU A 112 -32.50 17.93 -6.01
N SER A 113 -32.80 17.79 -7.31
CA SER A 113 -33.59 18.80 -8.02
C SER A 113 -35.04 18.61 -7.63
N ARG A 114 -35.58 19.67 -7.02
CA ARG A 114 -36.93 19.84 -6.48
C ARG A 114 -38.01 19.83 -7.56
#